data_AF-A0A1Q7QFJ3-F1
#
_entry.id   AF-A0A1Q7QFJ3-F1
#
_cell.length_a   1.000
_cell.length_b   1.000
_cell.length_c   1.000
_cell.angle_alpha   90.00
_cell.angle_beta   90.00
_cell.angle_gamma   90.00
#
_symmetry.space_group_name_H-M   'P 1'
#
loop_
_entity.id
_entity.type
_entity.pdbx_description
1 polymer ?
#
loop_
_entity_poly.entity_id
_entity_poly.type
_entity_poly.pdbx_seq_one_letter_code
_entity_poly.pdbx_strand_id
1 'polypeptide(L)' 'MCGRKLEAAAVYVYRSHTDRCVFHRCGCGAEWTEHETDIDPMDPVSSDEVIEVHTRLATFEGSISELLQKRSA' A
#
# COMPACT_ATOMS: atom_id res chain seq x y z
N MET A 1 0.63 -25.79 -6.90
CA MET A 1 1.47 -25.21 -5.83
C MET A 1 2.46 -24.27 -6.51
N CYS A 2 2.24 -22.96 -6.46
CA CYS A 2 3.04 -22.02 -7.24
C CYS A 2 4.12 -21.33 -6.39
N GLY A 3 5.36 -21.81 -6.55
CA GLY A 3 6.51 -20.92 -6.51
C GLY A 3 6.33 -19.84 -7.59
N ARG A 4 5.79 -18.69 -7.12
CA ARG A 4 5.67 -17.35 -7.71
C ARG A 4 5.67 -17.31 -9.24
N LYS A 5 4.50 -17.38 -9.89
CA LYS A 5 4.42 -17.17 -11.34
C LYS A 5 3.38 -16.15 -11.76
N LEU A 6 3.93 -15.22 -12.55
CA LEU A 6 3.35 -14.14 -13.37
C LEU A 6 2.66 -13.03 -12.56
N GLU A 7 3.07 -11.79 -12.78
CA GLU A 7 2.34 -10.57 -12.38
C GLU A 7 2.27 -10.31 -10.87
N ALA A 8 3.25 -9.51 -10.44
CA ALA A 8 3.34 -8.85 -9.15
C ALA A 8 2.13 -7.96 -8.87
N ALA A 9 1.00 -8.53 -8.45
CA ALA A 9 -0.09 -7.75 -7.88
C ALA A 9 0.36 -7.28 -6.49
N ALA A 10 1.18 -6.23 -6.45
CA ALA A 10 1.12 -5.31 -5.31
C ALA A 10 -0.33 -4.81 -5.28
N VAL A 11 -1.14 -5.43 -4.43
CA VAL A 11 -2.54 -5.07 -4.24
C VAL A 11 -2.62 -3.72 -3.56
N TYR A 12 -1.61 -3.43 -2.73
CA TYR A 12 -1.55 -2.24 -1.92
C TYR A 12 -0.11 -1.90 -1.58
N VAL A 13 0.29 -0.65 -1.77
CA VAL A 13 1.54 -0.11 -1.21
C VAL A 13 1.17 0.88 -0.12
N TYR A 14 1.55 0.56 1.12
CA TYR A 14 1.50 1.50 2.22
C TYR A 14 2.88 2.08 2.47
N ARG A 15 2.97 3.41 2.53
CA ARG A 15 4.21 4.11 2.86
C ARG A 15 4.02 4.99 4.09
N SER A 16 4.87 4.76 5.10
CA SER A 16 5.06 5.63 6.26
C SER A 16 6.25 6.57 6.01
N HIS A 17 6.65 7.38 7.00
CA HIS A 17 7.86 8.19 6.89
C HIS A 17 9.15 7.35 6.87
N THR A 18 9.14 6.14 7.42
CA THR A 18 10.35 5.32 7.64
C THR A 18 10.22 3.91 7.07
N ASP A 19 9.02 3.53 6.64
CA ASP A 19 8.69 2.15 6.29
C ASP A 19 7.77 2.08 5.07
N ARG A 20 7.84 0.98 4.33
CA ARG A 20 7.00 0.66 3.17
C ARG A 20 6.58 -0.78 3.30
N CYS A 21 5.28 -0.98 3.30
CA CYS A 21 4.67 -2.30 3.26
C CYS A 21 4.05 -2.50 1.88
N VAL A 22 4.54 -3.50 1.15
CA VAL A 22 3.95 -3.92 -0.12
C VAL A 22 3.15 -5.19 0.13
N PHE A 23 1.84 -5.12 -0.09
CA PHE A 23 0.94 -6.24 0.10
C PHE A 23 0.71 -6.92 -1.24
N HIS A 24 0.89 -8.23 -1.26
CA HIS A 24 0.78 -9.02 -2.46
C HIS A 24 -0.29 -10.09 -2.32
N ARG A 25 -0.96 -10.38 -3.43
CA ARG A 25 -1.89 -11.50 -3.54
C ARG A 25 -1.61 -12.31 -4.79
N CYS A 26 -1.35 -13.60 -4.61
CA CYS A 26 -1.19 -14.53 -5.72
C CYS A 26 -2.54 -14.83 -6.37
N GLY A 27 -2.55 -15.14 -7.67
CA GLY A 27 -3.74 -15.65 -8.36
C GLY A 27 -4.32 -16.95 -7.79
N CYS A 28 -3.55 -17.68 -6.97
CA CYS A 28 -4.05 -18.84 -6.21
C CYS A 28 -4.73 -18.47 -4.86
N GLY A 29 -4.78 -17.18 -4.51
CA GLY A 29 -5.37 -16.66 -3.28
C GLY A 29 -4.42 -16.50 -2.10
N ALA A 30 -3.16 -16.91 -2.21
CA ALA A 30 -2.17 -16.72 -1.14
C ALA A 30 -1.75 -15.24 -1.01
N GLU A 31 -1.66 -14.74 0.22
CA GLU A 31 -1.31 -13.36 0.53
C GLU A 31 0.03 -13.29 1.28
N TRP A 32 0.84 -12.27 1.00
CA TRP A 32 2.04 -11.97 1.77
C TRP A 32 2.32 -10.46 1.80
N THR A 33 3.13 -10.03 2.75
CA THR A 33 3.54 -8.64 2.90
C THR A 33 5.06 -8.56 2.88
N GLU A 34 5.60 -7.68 2.05
CA GLU A 34 7.00 -7.28 2.06
C GLU A 34 7.10 -6.01 2.88
N HIS A 35 7.94 -6.03 3.92
CA HIS A 35 8.19 -4.88 4.79
C HIS A 35 9.61 -4.40 4.57
N GLU A 36 9.72 -3.16 4.14
CA GLU A 36 10.98 -2.45 3.97
C GLU A 36 11.04 -1.34 5.01
N THR A 37 12.16 -1.28 5.72
CA THR A 37 12.45 -0.28 6.76
C THR A 37 13.58 0.64 6.28
N ASP A 38 13.79 1.75 6.99
CA ASP A 38 14.87 2.73 6.72
C ASP A 38 14.74 3.43 5.35
N ILE A 39 13.51 3.70 4.94
CA ILE A 39 13.26 4.30 3.63
C ILE A 39 13.46 5.80 3.73
N ASP A 40 14.12 6.39 2.73
CA ASP A 40 14.35 7.83 2.71
C ASP A 40 13.00 8.55 2.51
N PRO A 41 12.60 9.47 3.42
CA PRO A 41 11.43 10.31 3.21
C PRO A 41 11.50 11.17 1.94
N MET A 42 12.70 11.37 1.40
CA MET A 42 12.95 12.12 0.16
C MET A 42 12.84 11.26 -1.10
N ASP A 43 12.72 9.94 -0.97
CA ASP A 43 12.53 9.08 -2.14
C ASP A 43 11.22 9.45 -2.85
N PRO A 44 11.25 9.50 -4.18
CA PRO A 44 10.09 9.90 -4.97
C PRO A 44 8.92 8.94 -4.76
N VAL A 45 7.73 9.51 -4.55
CA VAL A 45 6.47 8.77 -4.55
C VAL A 45 6.11 8.43 -6.00
N SER A 46 5.81 7.17 -6.28
CA SER A 46 5.43 6.72 -7.61
C SER A 46 4.02 7.17 -8.00
N SER A 47 3.74 7.27 -9.30
CA SER A 47 2.39 7.62 -9.78
C SER A 47 1.34 6.58 -9.37
N ASP A 48 1.72 5.30 -9.30
CA ASP A 48 0.82 4.22 -8.90
C ASP A 48 0.35 4.38 -7.44
N GLU A 49 1.26 4.75 -6.53
CA GLU A 49 0.94 5.06 -5.13
C GLU A 49 -0.07 6.22 -5.04
N VAL A 50 0.12 7.27 -5.86
CA VAL A 50 -0.78 8.44 -5.88
C VAL A 50 -2.17 8.07 -6.41
N ILE A 51 -2.23 7.32 -7.51
CA ILE A 51 -3.49 6.88 -8.14
C ILE A 51 -4.31 6.03 -7.16
N GLU A 52 -3.65 5.17 -6.39
CA GLU A 52 -4.32 4.31 -5.43
C GLU A 52 -4.92 5.10 -4.27
N VAL A 53 -4.15 6.01 -3.66
CA VAL A 53 -4.66 6.91 -2.61
C VAL A 53 -5.82 7.75 -3.13
N HIS A 54 -5.70 8.29 -4.34
CA HIS A 54 -6.75 9.06 -4.97
C HIS A 54 -8.04 8.25 -5.15
N THR A 55 -7.94 7.01 -5.64
CA THR A 55 -9.09 6.13 -5.84
C THR A 55 -9.82 5.87 -4.51
N ARG A 56 -9.06 5.58 -3.44
CA ARG A 56 -9.64 5.32 -2.12
C ARG A 56 -10.32 6.55 -1.55
N LEU A 57 -9.73 7.73 -1.71
CA LEU A 57 -10.33 9.00 -1.31
C LEU A 57 -11.60 9.31 -2.11
N ALA A 58 -11.61 9.04 -3.41
CA ALA A 58 -12.76 9.28 -4.27
C ALA A 58 -13.97 8.39 -3.90
N THR A 59 -13.72 7.18 -3.40
CA THR A 59 -14.76 6.24 -2.95
C THR A 59 -15.10 6.33 -1.46
N PHE A 60 -14.43 7.21 -0.71
CA PHE A 60 -14.62 7.31 0.74
C PHE A 60 -15.84 8.16 1.07
N GLU A 61 -16.86 7.55 1.69
CA GLU A 61 -18.10 8.22 2.08
C GLU A 61 -18.07 8.81 3.51
N GLY A 62 -16.94 8.66 4.22
CA GLY A 62 -16.78 9.17 5.59
C GLY A 62 -16.29 10.62 5.67
N SER A 63 -16.15 11.12 6.89
CA SER A 63 -15.63 12.45 7.18
C SER A 63 -14.09 12.51 7.14
N ILE A 64 -13.55 13.69 6.83
CA ILE A 64 -12.08 13.94 6.89
C ILE A 64 -11.51 13.59 8.27
N SER A 65 -12.26 13.82 9.35
CA SER A 65 -11.83 13.45 10.71
C SER A 65 -11.61 11.95 10.86
N GLU A 66 -12.50 11.11 10.32
CA GLU A 66 -12.36 9.65 10.33
C GLU A 66 -11.18 9.18 9.47
N LEU A 67 -10.92 9.87 8.35
CA LEU A 67 -9.76 9.61 7.51
C LEU A 67 -8.43 9.91 8.22
N LEU A 68 -8.38 11.00 9.00
CA LEU A 68 -7.18 11.47 9.70
C LEU A 68 -6.94 10.76 11.06
N GLN A 69 -7.98 10.18 11.67
CA GLN A 69 -7.91 9.60 13.02
C GLN A 69 -7.14 8.27 13.12
N LYS A 70 -6.74 7.64 12.01
CA LYS A 70 -5.81 6.49 12.05
C LYS A 70 -4.35 6.86 12.36
N ARG A 71 -4.06 8.12 12.74
CA ARG A 71 -2.74 8.59 13.24
C ARG A 71 -2.67 8.63 14.78
N SER A 72 -3.17 7.61 15.47
CA SER A 72 -2.83 7.39 16.88
C SER A 72 -1.80 6.26 16.96
N ALA A 73 -0.69 6.59 17.61
CA ALA A 73 0.57 5.84 17.70
C ALA A 73 0.46 4.37 18.11
#